data_AF-T0Y1J4-F1
#
_entry.id   AF-T0Y1J4-F1
#
_cell.length_a   1.000
_cell.length_b   1.000
_cell.length_c   1.000
_cell.angle_alpha   90.00
_cell.angle_beta   90.00
_cell.angle_gamma   90.00
#
_symmetry.space_group_name_H-M   'P 1'
#
loop_
_entity.id
_entity.type
_entity.pdbx_description
1 polymer ?
#
loop_
_entity_poly.entity_id
_entity_poly.type
_entity_poly.pdbx_seq_one_letter_code
_entity_poly.pdbx_strand_id
1 'polypeptide(L)'
;MREARGVYYTPEPVVGYIVRSVDALLRRDFKLANGLAHAGKVKLTRPKAQGKGKETLETHKLQILDPATGTGTFLYAVIASIRAQFEGNAGAWPGYVAEHLLPRLFGFELLMAPYAVAHMKLGLELELSGYDFASDQRLGVFLTNSLEEAHELTGLPLFTQWLAEESRAAANVKREAPVMVVLGNPPTRGTRPTPAHGSPACCAATTPSPGRARVTTSPAMVNRWASATQVAQR
;
A
#
# COMPACT_ATOMS: atom_id res chain seq x y z
N MET A 1 -9.50 25.39 -0.91
CA MET A 1 -10.30 24.32 -0.27
C MET A 1 -9.74 22.90 -0.48
N ARG A 2 -9.05 22.57 -1.60
CA ARG A 2 -8.51 21.21 -1.85
C ARG A 2 -7.07 20.99 -1.35
N GLU A 3 -6.21 21.99 -1.44
CA GLU A 3 -4.81 21.94 -0.95
C GLU A 3 -4.73 21.89 0.58
N ALA A 4 -5.73 22.42 1.28
CA ALA A 4 -5.74 22.52 2.74
C ALA A 4 -5.93 21.18 3.47
N ARG A 5 -6.22 20.08 2.75
CA ARG A 5 -6.43 18.74 3.34
C ARG A 5 -5.44 17.68 2.85
N GLY A 6 -4.46 18.04 2.02
CA GLY A 6 -3.37 17.14 1.63
C GLY A 6 -3.76 15.91 0.80
N VAL A 7 -4.96 15.88 0.23
CA VAL A 7 -5.45 14.75 -0.60
C VAL A 7 -5.13 15.04 -2.07
N TYR A 8 -4.14 14.35 -2.61
CA TYR A 8 -3.70 14.49 -4.00
C TYR A 8 -4.25 13.35 -4.85
N TYR A 9 -5.05 13.71 -5.86
CA TYR A 9 -5.58 12.74 -6.82
C TYR A 9 -4.48 12.34 -7.82
N THR A 10 -4.26 11.03 -7.98
CA THR A 10 -3.37 10.52 -9.03
C THR A 10 -4.16 10.32 -10.31
N PRO A 11 -3.79 10.94 -11.44
CA PRO A 11 -4.49 10.74 -12.70
C PRO A 11 -4.53 9.27 -13.09
N GLU A 12 -5.69 8.80 -13.57
CA GLU A 12 -5.90 7.40 -13.96
C GLU A 12 -4.84 6.84 -14.93
N PRO A 13 -4.37 7.58 -15.96
CA PRO A 13 -3.30 7.08 -16.84
C PRO A 13 -2.00 6.77 -16.10
N VAL A 14 -1.67 7.56 -15.07
CA VAL A 14 -0.48 7.37 -14.24
C VAL A 14 -0.62 6.12 -13.37
N VAL A 15 -1.79 5.97 -12.72
CA VAL A 15 -2.10 4.78 -11.91
C VAL A 15 -2.02 3.52 -12.77
N GLY A 16 -2.69 3.52 -13.92
CA GLY A 16 -2.66 2.39 -14.84
C GLY A 16 -1.25 2.06 -15.34
N TYR A 17 -0.43 3.07 -15.62
CA TYR A 17 0.97 2.84 -15.99
C TYR A 17 1.78 2.17 -14.87
N ILE A 18 1.63 2.63 -13.63
CA ILE A 18 2.32 2.04 -12.47
C ILE A 18 1.90 0.58 -12.29
N VAL A 19 0.59 0.30 -12.28
CA VAL A 19 0.07 -1.06 -12.10
C VAL A 19 0.57 -2.01 -13.19
N ARG A 20 0.52 -1.60 -14.48
CA ARG A 20 1.06 -2.41 -15.59
C ARG A 20 2.57 -2.61 -15.49
N SER A 21 3.30 -1.60 -15.05
CA SER A 21 4.75 -1.69 -14.86
C SER A 21 5.09 -2.69 -13.76
N VAL A 22 4.38 -2.66 -12.63
CA VAL A 22 4.55 -3.62 -11.54
C VAL A 22 4.23 -5.04 -12.03
N ASP A 23 3.12 -5.23 -12.74
CA ASP A 23 2.75 -6.52 -13.32
C ASP A 23 3.87 -7.08 -14.23
N ALA A 24 4.43 -6.24 -15.10
CA ALA A 24 5.54 -6.62 -15.98
C ALA A 24 6.82 -7.00 -15.19
N LEU A 25 7.16 -6.25 -14.12
CA LEU A 25 8.30 -6.55 -13.26
C LEU A 25 8.11 -7.89 -12.51
N LEU A 26 6.90 -8.18 -12.01
CA LEU A 26 6.59 -9.45 -11.35
C LEU A 26 6.81 -10.64 -12.30
N ARG A 27 6.42 -10.51 -13.57
CA ARG A 27 6.65 -11.54 -14.60
C ARG A 27 8.13 -11.70 -14.93
N ARG A 28 8.81 -10.61 -15.22
CA ARG A 28 10.19 -10.61 -15.74
C ARG A 28 11.22 -10.97 -14.67
N ASP A 29 11.14 -10.29 -13.53
CA ASP A 29 12.22 -10.26 -12.52
C ASP A 29 11.94 -11.25 -11.39
N PHE A 30 10.67 -11.41 -10.99
CA PHE A 30 10.26 -12.32 -9.90
C PHE A 30 9.76 -13.69 -10.38
N LYS A 31 9.76 -13.92 -11.70
CA LYS A 31 9.34 -15.18 -12.36
C LYS A 31 7.91 -15.61 -11.99
N LEU A 32 7.03 -14.65 -11.76
CA LEU A 32 5.60 -14.90 -11.53
C LEU A 32 4.86 -14.76 -12.86
N ALA A 33 4.66 -15.86 -13.59
CA ALA A 33 4.12 -15.84 -14.96
C ALA A 33 2.80 -15.05 -15.10
N ASN A 34 1.92 -15.13 -14.10
CA ASN A 34 0.63 -14.46 -14.07
C ASN A 34 0.69 -13.03 -13.46
N GLY A 35 1.90 -12.52 -13.18
CA GLY A 35 2.12 -11.18 -12.63
C GLY A 35 1.32 -10.94 -11.35
N LEU A 36 0.50 -9.88 -11.36
CA LEU A 36 -0.39 -9.50 -10.27
C LEU A 36 -1.44 -10.56 -9.94
N ALA A 37 -1.77 -11.46 -10.88
CA ALA A 37 -2.74 -12.52 -10.69
C ALA A 37 -2.15 -13.81 -10.07
N HIS A 38 -0.87 -13.83 -9.69
CA HIS A 38 -0.23 -15.00 -9.11
C HIS A 38 -0.91 -15.47 -7.81
N ALA A 39 -1.33 -16.75 -7.78
CA ALA A 39 -2.05 -17.39 -6.66
C ALA A 39 -1.18 -18.32 -5.80
N GLY A 40 0.14 -18.36 -6.02
CA GLY A 40 1.04 -19.26 -5.32
C GLY A 40 1.15 -18.91 -3.84
N LYS A 41 1.13 -19.95 -2.99
CA LYS A 41 1.32 -19.85 -1.53
C LYS A 41 2.75 -20.26 -1.15
N VAL A 42 3.23 -19.72 -0.04
CA VAL A 42 4.52 -20.03 0.60
C VAL A 42 4.30 -20.37 2.07
N LYS A 43 5.12 -21.28 2.58
CA LYS A 43 5.13 -21.64 4.00
C LYS A 43 6.16 -20.77 4.72
N LEU A 44 5.71 -19.98 5.69
CA LEU A 44 6.54 -19.14 6.52
C LEU A 44 6.63 -19.73 7.92
N THR A 45 7.85 -19.96 8.39
CA THR A 45 8.09 -20.34 9.78
C THR A 45 8.40 -19.09 10.58
N ARG A 46 7.57 -18.78 11.57
CA ARG A 46 7.70 -17.60 12.42
C ARG A 46 7.58 -17.97 13.90
N PRO A 47 8.12 -17.17 14.83
CA PRO A 47 7.82 -17.33 16.25
C PRO A 47 6.32 -17.14 16.51
N LYS A 48 5.73 -17.94 17.39
CA LYS A 48 4.32 -17.82 17.77
C LYS A 48 4.05 -16.44 18.40
N ALA A 49 2.92 -15.83 18.03
CA ALA A 49 2.48 -14.54 18.59
C ALA A 49 2.21 -14.61 20.10
N GLN A 50 1.83 -15.78 20.62
CA GLN A 50 1.70 -16.08 22.05
C GLN A 50 2.37 -17.43 22.40
N GLY A 51 3.27 -17.41 23.38
CA GLY A 51 3.97 -18.60 23.90
C GLY A 51 5.37 -18.85 23.31
N LYS A 52 6.08 -19.86 23.84
CA LYS A 52 7.38 -20.31 23.32
C LYS A 52 7.17 -21.33 22.20
N GLY A 53 7.66 -21.03 20.99
CA GLY A 53 7.65 -21.97 19.85
C GLY A 53 7.69 -21.28 18.50
N LYS A 54 7.88 -22.06 17.44
CA LYS A 54 7.72 -21.62 16.04
C LYS A 54 6.43 -22.21 15.49
N GLU A 55 5.71 -21.46 14.68
CA GLU A 55 4.58 -21.92 13.89
C GLU A 55 4.90 -21.80 12.40
N THR A 56 4.33 -22.70 11.60
CA THR A 56 4.42 -22.64 10.14
C THR A 56 3.06 -22.23 9.60
N LEU A 57 2.99 -21.05 8.99
CA LEU A 57 1.79 -20.52 8.35
C LEU A 57 1.93 -20.63 6.84
N GLU A 58 0.86 -21.08 6.17
CA GLU A 58 0.76 -21.01 4.72
C GLU A 58 0.03 -19.72 4.32
N THR A 59 0.66 -18.91 3.47
CA THR A 59 0.09 -17.64 3.01
C THR A 59 0.47 -17.34 1.57
N HIS A 60 -0.19 -16.39 0.93
CA HIS A 60 0.12 -15.97 -0.43
C HIS A 60 1.53 -15.39 -0.53
N LYS A 61 2.28 -15.83 -1.54
CA LYS A 61 3.63 -15.33 -1.84
C LYS A 61 3.62 -13.85 -2.22
N LEU A 62 2.63 -13.47 -3.03
CA LEU A 62 2.46 -12.11 -3.52
C LEU A 62 1.39 -11.42 -2.68
N GLN A 63 1.78 -10.49 -1.82
CA GLN A 63 0.83 -9.63 -1.11
C GLN A 63 1.06 -8.18 -1.50
N ILE A 64 -0.04 -7.46 -1.70
CA ILE A 64 -0.10 -6.12 -2.26
C ILE A 64 -0.64 -5.19 -1.19
N LEU A 65 0.07 -4.10 -0.92
CA LEU A 65 -0.31 -3.10 0.05
C LEU A 65 -0.31 -1.71 -0.56
N ASP A 66 -1.39 -0.96 -0.35
CA ASP A 66 -1.43 0.50 -0.47
C ASP A 66 -1.43 1.16 0.91
N PRO A 67 -0.30 1.74 1.37
CA PRO A 67 -0.19 2.35 2.70
C PRO A 67 -1.02 3.63 2.87
N ALA A 68 -1.48 4.24 1.78
CA ALA A 68 -2.24 5.49 1.77
C ALA A 68 -3.32 5.42 0.67
N THR A 69 -4.26 4.48 0.85
CA THR A 69 -5.19 4.06 -0.21
C THR A 69 -6.14 5.18 -0.65
N GLY A 70 -6.42 6.16 0.21
CA GLY A 70 -7.36 7.23 -0.10
C GLY A 70 -8.72 6.65 -0.44
N THR A 71 -9.22 7.00 -1.62
CA THR A 71 -10.48 6.49 -2.19
C THR A 71 -10.32 5.14 -2.91
N GLY A 72 -9.19 4.44 -2.72
CA GLY A 72 -8.95 3.10 -3.27
C GLY A 72 -8.57 3.06 -4.74
N THR A 73 -8.03 4.14 -5.31
CA THR A 73 -7.77 4.23 -6.77
C THR A 73 -6.76 3.20 -7.27
N PHE A 74 -5.69 2.98 -6.51
CA PHE A 74 -4.68 1.98 -6.88
C PHE A 74 -5.18 0.55 -6.71
N LEU A 75 -5.84 0.24 -5.59
CA LEU A 75 -6.45 -1.08 -5.38
C LEU A 75 -7.48 -1.40 -6.45
N TYR A 76 -8.30 -0.42 -6.84
CA TYR A 76 -9.24 -0.54 -7.95
C TYR A 76 -8.53 -0.92 -9.25
N ALA A 77 -7.47 -0.19 -9.61
CA ALA A 77 -6.71 -0.46 -10.83
C ALA A 77 -6.02 -1.83 -10.81
N VAL A 78 -5.58 -2.31 -9.63
CA VAL A 78 -5.06 -3.67 -9.45
C VAL A 78 -6.15 -4.71 -9.71
N ILE A 79 -7.34 -4.56 -9.11
CA ILE A 79 -8.48 -5.47 -9.33
C ILE A 79 -8.85 -5.51 -10.82
N ALA A 80 -9.01 -4.34 -11.45
CA ALA A 80 -9.32 -4.24 -12.87
C ALA A 80 -8.25 -4.88 -13.77
N SER A 81 -6.96 -4.65 -13.47
CA SER A 81 -5.85 -5.25 -14.22
C SER A 81 -5.79 -6.77 -14.07
N ILE A 82 -6.17 -7.32 -12.92
CA ILE A 82 -6.26 -8.77 -12.71
C ILE A 82 -7.49 -9.31 -13.44
N ARG A 83 -8.65 -8.65 -13.30
CA ARG A 83 -9.92 -9.03 -13.94
C ARG A 83 -9.79 -9.15 -15.45
N ALA A 84 -9.04 -8.27 -16.10
CA ALA A 84 -8.76 -8.34 -17.53
C ALA A 84 -8.16 -9.69 -17.97
N GLN A 85 -7.44 -10.40 -17.09
CA GLN A 85 -6.89 -11.72 -17.37
C GLN A 85 -7.95 -12.84 -17.34
N PHE A 86 -9.16 -12.55 -16.86
CA PHE A 86 -10.28 -13.49 -16.72
C PHE A 86 -11.42 -13.24 -17.72
N GLU A 87 -11.27 -12.31 -18.67
CA GLU A 87 -12.31 -12.02 -19.67
C GLU A 87 -12.72 -13.27 -20.50
N GLY A 88 -11.77 -14.17 -20.77
CA GLY A 88 -12.04 -15.47 -21.42
C GLY A 88 -12.42 -16.62 -20.48
N ASN A 89 -12.44 -16.39 -19.16
CA ASN A 89 -12.74 -17.40 -18.14
C ASN A 89 -13.49 -16.77 -16.96
N ALA A 90 -14.60 -16.11 -17.26
CA ALA A 90 -15.37 -15.36 -16.27
C ALA A 90 -15.91 -16.24 -15.13
N GLY A 91 -16.16 -17.53 -15.38
CA GLY A 91 -16.67 -18.46 -14.36
C GLY A 91 -15.67 -18.78 -13.25
N ALA A 92 -14.36 -18.70 -13.51
CA ALA A 92 -13.33 -18.92 -12.49
C ALA A 92 -13.10 -17.69 -11.58
N TRP A 93 -13.63 -16.53 -11.96
CA TRP A 93 -13.36 -15.26 -11.28
C TRP A 93 -13.83 -15.23 -9.83
N PRO A 94 -15.08 -15.62 -9.48
CA PRO A 94 -15.53 -15.49 -8.10
C PRO A 94 -14.72 -16.35 -7.13
N GLY A 95 -14.36 -17.57 -7.53
CA GLY A 95 -13.49 -18.45 -6.75
C GLY A 95 -12.09 -17.87 -6.58
N TYR A 96 -11.52 -17.29 -7.65
CA TYR A 96 -10.24 -16.60 -7.58
C TYR A 96 -10.28 -15.41 -6.61
N VAL A 97 -11.34 -14.60 -6.65
CA VAL A 97 -11.47 -13.43 -5.77
C VAL A 97 -11.47 -13.86 -4.30
N ALA A 98 -12.31 -14.82 -3.96
CA ALA A 98 -12.47 -15.29 -2.59
C ALA A 98 -11.22 -15.97 -2.03
N GLU A 99 -10.58 -16.84 -2.81
CA GLU A 99 -9.45 -17.64 -2.31
C GLU A 99 -8.10 -16.91 -2.43
N HIS A 100 -7.96 -16.03 -3.42
CA HIS A 100 -6.67 -15.49 -3.81
C HIS A 100 -6.59 -13.98 -3.80
N LEU A 101 -7.62 -13.25 -4.24
CA LEU A 101 -7.52 -11.78 -4.34
C LEU A 101 -7.69 -11.08 -2.99
N LEU A 102 -8.83 -11.30 -2.32
CA LEU A 102 -9.17 -10.62 -1.07
C LEU A 102 -8.17 -10.89 0.06
N PRO A 103 -7.66 -12.13 0.25
CA PRO A 103 -6.73 -12.41 1.36
C PRO A 103 -5.33 -11.78 1.23
N ARG A 104 -4.99 -11.16 0.08
CA ARG A 104 -3.63 -10.64 -0.18
C ARG A 104 -3.60 -9.18 -0.65
N LEU A 105 -4.75 -8.52 -0.73
CA LEU A 105 -4.89 -7.14 -1.20
C LEU A 105 -5.27 -6.23 -0.03
N PHE A 106 -4.36 -5.35 0.34
CA PHE A 106 -4.50 -4.52 1.53
C PHE A 106 -4.41 -3.03 1.24
N GLY A 107 -5.16 -2.23 1.99
CA GLY A 107 -5.10 -0.77 1.95
C GLY A 107 -5.18 -0.18 3.35
N PHE A 108 -4.47 0.90 3.62
CA PHE A 108 -4.61 1.67 4.85
C PHE A 108 -5.08 3.08 4.57
N GLU A 109 -6.04 3.53 5.36
CA GLU A 109 -6.56 4.90 5.30
C GLU A 109 -6.67 5.51 6.70
N LEU A 110 -6.42 6.81 6.80
CA LEU A 110 -6.50 7.58 8.03
C LEU A 110 -7.89 8.18 8.24
N LEU A 111 -8.56 8.62 7.17
CA LEU A 111 -9.80 9.38 7.25
C LEU A 111 -11.05 8.52 6.93
N MET A 112 -12.13 8.68 7.71
CA MET A 112 -13.36 7.89 7.56
C MET A 112 -14.00 8.03 6.17
N ALA A 113 -14.03 9.25 5.64
CA ALA A 113 -14.71 9.54 4.38
C ALA A 113 -14.05 8.84 3.17
N PRO A 114 -12.73 9.01 2.90
CA PRO A 114 -12.08 8.26 1.82
C PRO A 114 -12.08 6.75 2.08
N TYR A 115 -11.97 6.31 3.34
CA TYR A 115 -12.10 4.91 3.73
C TYR A 115 -13.45 4.30 3.29
N ALA A 116 -14.56 5.00 3.54
CA ALA A 116 -15.89 4.57 3.14
C ALA A 116 -16.06 4.57 1.61
N VAL A 117 -15.55 5.60 0.93
CA VAL A 117 -15.56 5.68 -0.54
C VAL A 117 -14.75 4.54 -1.17
N ALA A 118 -13.59 4.19 -0.58
CA ALA A 118 -12.79 3.05 -1.04
C ALA A 118 -13.57 1.74 -0.92
N HIS A 119 -14.24 1.49 0.21
CA HIS A 119 -15.07 0.30 0.40
C HIS A 119 -16.20 0.23 -0.62
N MET A 120 -16.94 1.32 -0.81
CA MET A 120 -18.04 1.38 -1.77
C MET A 120 -17.52 1.14 -3.20
N LYS A 121 -16.44 1.81 -3.59
CA LYS A 121 -15.87 1.71 -4.94
C LYS A 121 -15.38 0.29 -5.24
N LEU A 122 -14.63 -0.32 -4.33
CA LEU A 122 -14.08 -1.66 -4.51
C LEU A 122 -15.18 -2.73 -4.42
N GLY A 123 -16.16 -2.56 -3.53
CA GLY A 123 -17.32 -3.44 -3.41
C GLY A 123 -18.13 -3.48 -4.69
N LEU A 124 -18.49 -2.30 -5.23
CA LEU A 124 -19.23 -2.19 -6.50
C LEU A 124 -18.45 -2.79 -7.67
N GLU A 125 -17.13 -2.55 -7.77
CA GLU A 125 -16.31 -3.15 -8.82
C GLU A 125 -16.34 -4.69 -8.76
N LEU A 126 -16.21 -5.26 -7.56
CA LEU A 126 -16.28 -6.71 -7.39
C LEU A 126 -17.67 -7.26 -7.73
N GLU A 127 -18.73 -6.63 -7.26
CA GLU A 127 -20.11 -7.01 -7.58
C GLU A 127 -20.38 -6.96 -9.10
N LEU A 128 -20.04 -5.84 -9.76
CA LEU A 128 -20.20 -5.67 -11.20
C LEU A 128 -19.34 -6.65 -12.01
N SER A 129 -18.20 -7.09 -11.47
CA SER A 129 -17.35 -8.10 -12.09
C SER A 129 -17.90 -9.54 -11.97
N GLY A 130 -19.01 -9.73 -11.26
CA GLY A 130 -19.69 -11.01 -11.06
C GLY A 130 -19.29 -11.74 -9.77
N TYR A 131 -18.61 -11.07 -8.83
CA TYR A 131 -18.34 -11.62 -7.51
C TYR A 131 -19.52 -11.37 -6.58
N ASP A 132 -20.04 -12.43 -5.97
CA ASP A 132 -21.07 -12.34 -4.93
C ASP A 132 -20.40 -12.42 -3.55
N PHE A 133 -20.76 -11.49 -2.67
CA PHE A 133 -20.32 -11.47 -1.27
C PHE A 133 -21.13 -12.47 -0.42
N ALA A 134 -21.24 -13.72 -0.89
CA ALA A 134 -22.00 -14.77 -0.22
C ALA A 134 -21.38 -15.24 1.11
N SER A 135 -20.19 -14.75 1.45
CA SER A 135 -19.46 -15.07 2.68
C SER A 135 -19.11 -13.82 3.46
N ASP A 136 -18.75 -14.01 4.72
CA ASP A 136 -18.29 -12.99 5.68
C ASP A 136 -16.95 -12.33 5.29
N GLN A 137 -16.51 -12.52 4.03
CA GLN A 137 -15.25 -12.00 3.52
C GLN A 137 -15.28 -10.49 3.35
N ARG A 138 -14.34 -9.84 4.04
CA ARG A 138 -14.17 -8.39 4.06
C ARG A 138 -13.07 -7.96 3.09
N LEU A 139 -13.23 -6.77 2.51
CA LEU A 139 -12.14 -6.07 1.82
C LEU A 139 -10.97 -5.83 2.78
N GLY A 140 -9.73 -6.01 2.34
CA GLY A 140 -8.53 -5.76 3.14
C GLY A 140 -8.17 -4.29 3.35
N VAL A 141 -9.15 -3.38 3.36
CA VAL A 141 -8.92 -1.95 3.58
C VAL A 141 -9.17 -1.64 5.05
N PHE A 142 -8.19 -1.05 5.73
CA PHE A 142 -8.26 -0.81 7.17
C PHE A 142 -8.13 0.66 7.51
N LEU A 143 -8.90 1.05 8.51
CA LEU A 143 -8.88 2.38 9.04
C LEU A 143 -7.87 2.46 10.19
N THR A 144 -6.72 3.06 9.94
CA THR A 144 -5.65 3.11 10.93
C THR A 144 -4.91 4.44 10.84
N ASN A 145 -4.74 5.08 12.00
CA ASN A 145 -3.72 6.11 12.10
C ASN A 145 -2.35 5.41 12.09
N SER A 146 -1.61 5.57 11.00
CA SER A 146 -0.29 4.94 10.85
C SER A 146 0.73 5.43 11.88
N LEU A 147 0.41 6.48 12.66
CA LEU A 147 1.26 7.12 13.67
C LEU A 147 0.80 6.92 15.12
N GLU A 148 -0.34 6.28 15.41
CA GLU A 148 -0.89 6.21 16.77
C GLU A 148 -1.02 4.75 17.24
N GLU A 149 -0.43 4.45 18.39
CA GLU A 149 -0.48 3.11 18.99
C GLU A 149 -1.84 2.88 19.65
N ALA A 150 -2.41 1.68 19.43
CA ALA A 150 -3.67 1.26 20.03
C ALA A 150 -3.54 1.20 21.56
N HIS A 151 -4.03 2.21 22.26
CA HIS A 151 -4.21 2.16 23.70
C HIS A 151 -5.34 1.18 24.05
N GLU A 152 -5.09 0.28 25.00
CA GLU A 152 -6.13 -0.59 25.56
C GLU A 152 -7.16 0.25 26.30
N LEU A 153 -8.40 0.23 25.83
CA LEU A 153 -9.48 1.04 26.37
C LEU A 153 -10.68 0.14 26.66
N THR A 154 -10.73 -0.36 27.90
CA THR A 154 -11.90 -1.03 28.47
C THR A 154 -12.96 0.02 28.85
N GLY A 155 -14.20 -0.15 28.35
CA GLY A 155 -15.36 0.67 28.73
C GLY A 155 -15.78 1.79 27.77
N LEU A 156 -15.21 1.85 26.57
CA LEU A 156 -15.51 2.90 25.59
C LEU A 156 -16.69 2.57 24.63
N PRO A 157 -17.28 3.58 23.94
CA PRO A 157 -18.37 3.40 22.99
C PRO A 157 -18.05 2.37 21.89
N LEU A 158 -19.06 1.66 21.36
CA LEU A 158 -18.89 0.60 20.33
C LEU A 158 -17.98 1.02 19.15
N PHE A 159 -18.02 2.28 18.73
CA PHE A 159 -17.16 2.84 17.68
C PHE A 159 -15.66 2.72 18.01
N THR A 160 -15.27 2.86 19.27
CA THR A 160 -13.87 2.76 19.71
C THR A 160 -13.35 1.33 19.68
N GLN A 161 -14.20 0.35 20.00
CA GLN A 161 -13.88 -1.07 19.89
C GLN A 161 -13.65 -1.44 18.42
N TRP A 162 -14.54 -0.99 17.53
CA TRP A 162 -14.36 -1.15 16.09
C TRP A 162 -13.05 -0.50 15.58
N LEU A 163 -12.71 0.72 16.01
CA LEU A 163 -11.43 1.37 15.70
C LEU A 163 -10.22 0.57 16.21
N ALA A 164 -10.33 -0.01 17.40
CA ALA A 164 -9.28 -0.84 17.97
C ALA A 164 -9.10 -2.14 17.17
N GLU A 165 -10.19 -2.75 16.69
CA GLU A 165 -10.16 -3.91 15.79
C GLU A 165 -9.53 -3.55 14.44
N GLU A 166 -9.91 -2.44 13.82
CA GLU A 166 -9.30 -1.94 12.58
C GLU A 166 -7.79 -1.73 12.73
N SER A 167 -7.38 -1.10 13.84
CA SER A 167 -5.97 -0.85 14.15
C SER A 167 -5.20 -2.14 14.41
N ARG A 168 -5.80 -3.09 15.14
CA ARG A 168 -5.20 -4.40 15.42
C ARG A 168 -5.05 -5.22 14.14
N ALA A 169 -6.07 -5.25 13.28
CA ALA A 169 -6.03 -5.93 12.00
C ALA A 169 -4.94 -5.34 11.08
N ALA A 170 -4.85 -4.01 11.01
CA ALA A 170 -3.78 -3.35 10.27
C ALA A 170 -2.39 -3.65 10.83
N ALA A 171 -2.23 -3.68 12.17
CA ALA A 171 -0.96 -4.03 12.81
C ALA A 171 -0.55 -5.47 12.52
N ASN A 172 -1.50 -6.41 12.50
CA ASN A 172 -1.24 -7.79 12.11
C ASN A 172 -0.75 -7.85 10.67
N VAL A 173 -1.42 -7.20 9.71
CA VAL A 173 -0.95 -7.15 8.32
C VAL A 173 0.47 -6.58 8.22
N LYS A 174 0.77 -5.47 8.92
CA LYS A 174 2.12 -4.85 8.90
C LYS A 174 3.21 -5.76 9.47
N ARG A 175 2.90 -6.58 10.47
CA ARG A 175 3.89 -7.43 11.18
C ARG A 175 4.04 -8.81 10.57
N GLU A 176 2.93 -9.35 10.06
CA GLU A 176 2.80 -10.78 9.80
C GLU A 176 2.70 -11.12 8.32
N ALA A 177 2.22 -10.21 7.49
CA ALA A 177 2.04 -10.45 6.07
C ALA A 177 3.37 -10.21 5.31
N PRO A 178 3.89 -11.19 4.54
CA PRO A 178 5.03 -11.02 3.65
C PRO A 178 4.67 -10.13 2.45
N VAL A 179 4.54 -8.83 2.66
CA VAL A 179 4.24 -7.85 1.61
C VAL A 179 5.37 -7.84 0.58
N MET A 180 5.04 -8.20 -0.65
CA MET A 180 5.98 -8.22 -1.78
C MET A 180 5.87 -6.95 -2.62
N VAL A 181 4.67 -6.38 -2.72
CA VAL A 181 4.41 -5.20 -3.52
C VAL A 181 3.78 -4.12 -2.65
N VAL A 182 4.42 -2.95 -2.67
CA VAL A 182 3.86 -1.72 -2.11
C VAL A 182 3.67 -0.74 -3.26
N LEU A 183 2.46 -0.22 -3.43
CA LEU A 183 2.10 0.73 -4.48
C LEU A 183 1.11 1.74 -3.92
N GLY A 184 1.04 2.93 -4.49
CA GLY A 184 0.19 4.01 -3.97
C GLY A 184 0.76 5.38 -4.27
N ASN A 185 0.02 6.42 -3.90
CA ASN A 185 0.50 7.79 -3.92
C ASN A 185 0.66 8.30 -2.48
N PRO A 186 1.87 8.23 -1.89
CA PRO A 186 2.07 8.65 -0.52
C PRO A 186 1.81 10.16 -0.37
N PRO A 187 1.33 10.64 0.79
CA PRO A 187 1.11 12.06 1.00
C PRO A 187 2.44 12.84 0.91
N THR A 188 2.47 13.87 0.08
CA THR A 188 3.64 14.77 0.00
C THR A 188 3.75 15.58 1.29
N ARG A 189 4.89 15.51 2.00
CA ARG A 189 5.15 16.42 3.12
C ARG A 189 5.20 17.84 2.56
N GLY A 190 4.26 18.69 2.95
CA GLY A 190 4.29 20.10 2.59
C GLY A 190 5.56 20.74 3.14
N THR A 191 6.47 21.14 2.26
CA THR A 191 7.43 22.19 2.60
C THR A 191 6.60 23.38 3.04
N ARG A 192 6.70 23.77 4.32
CA ARG A 192 6.03 24.99 4.80
C ARG A 192 6.40 26.12 3.85
N PRO A 193 5.45 26.87 3.25
CA PRO A 193 5.81 28.10 2.60
C PRO A 193 6.45 28.99 3.68
N THR A 194 7.73 29.30 3.51
CA THR A 194 8.39 30.35 4.29
C THR A 194 7.54 31.61 4.14
N PRO A 195 7.18 32.30 5.23
CA PRO A 195 6.45 33.55 5.11
C PRO A 195 7.27 34.50 4.24
N ALA A 196 6.65 34.96 3.15
CA ALA A 196 7.25 35.92 2.25
C ALA A 196 7.46 37.23 3.02
N HIS A 197 8.67 37.43 3.55
CA HIS A 197 9.13 38.76 3.89
C HIS A 197 9.44 39.47 2.58
N GLY A 198 8.64 40.49 2.27
CA GLY A 198 8.81 41.32 1.10
C GLY A 198 10.15 42.04 1.09
N SER A 199 10.89 41.87 0.01
CA SER A 199 11.52 42.97 -0.74
C SER A 199 12.02 42.48 -2.09
N PRO A 200 11.88 43.28 -3.16
CA PRO A 200 12.29 42.91 -4.51
C PRO A 200 13.72 43.38 -4.78
N ALA A 201 14.62 42.45 -5.08
CA ALA A 201 15.94 42.69 -5.68
C ALA A 201 16.52 41.31 -6.00
N CYS A 202 17.16 41.03 -7.12
CA CYS A 202 17.46 41.79 -8.32
C CYS A 202 17.86 40.70 -9.33
N CYS A 203 17.48 40.86 -10.60
CA CYS A 203 18.07 40.10 -11.68
C CYS A 203 19.58 40.43 -11.71
N ALA A 204 20.44 39.43 -11.63
CA ALA A 204 21.83 39.55 -12.09
C ALA A 204 22.27 38.21 -12.65
N ALA A 205 22.18 38.10 -13.97
CA ALA A 205 22.91 37.12 -14.75
C ALA A 205 24.41 37.35 -14.52
N THR A 206 25.16 36.30 -14.20
CA THR A 206 26.62 36.29 -14.40
C THR A 206 27.00 34.97 -15.06
N THR A 207 27.66 35.09 -16.21
CA THR A 207 28.18 34.03 -17.08
C THR A 207 29.29 33.20 -16.41
N PRO A 208 29.61 31.99 -16.92
CA PRO A 208 30.43 31.00 -16.23
C PRO A 208 31.93 31.23 -16.48
N SER A 209 32.77 30.81 -15.53
CA SER A 209 34.20 30.58 -15.75
C SER A 209 34.64 29.30 -15.03
N PRO A 210 35.53 28.49 -15.63
CA PRO A 210 35.80 27.12 -15.20
C PRO A 210 36.92 27.09 -14.15
N GLY A 211 36.66 26.47 -13.00
CA GLY A 211 37.64 26.37 -11.92
C GLY A 211 37.35 25.18 -11.00
N ARG A 212 38.32 24.27 -10.95
CA ARG A 212 38.29 22.95 -10.31
C ARG A 212 38.37 23.03 -8.78
N ALA A 213 37.42 22.44 -8.04
CA ALA A 213 37.57 22.06 -6.62
C ALA A 213 36.53 20.98 -6.26
N ARG A 214 36.95 19.70 -6.22
CA ARG A 214 37.19 18.90 -5.00
C ARG A 214 35.92 18.63 -4.18
N VAL A 215 35.32 17.46 -4.41
CA VAL A 215 34.23 16.88 -3.60
C VAL A 215 34.82 16.42 -2.27
N THR A 216 34.49 17.14 -1.19
CA THR A 216 34.70 16.70 0.20
C THR A 216 33.46 15.96 0.68
N THR A 217 33.66 14.73 1.12
CA THR A 217 32.67 13.86 1.76
C THR A 217 32.24 14.39 3.13
N SER A 218 30.93 14.35 3.43
CA SER A 218 30.43 14.28 4.81
C SER A 218 29.56 13.02 4.97
N PRO A 219 29.99 12.02 5.76
CA PRO A 219 29.40 10.68 5.81
C PRO A 219 28.33 10.51 6.90
N ALA A 220 27.35 11.41 6.99
CA ALA A 220 26.32 11.34 8.03
C ALA A 220 24.94 11.74 7.50
N MET A 221 24.26 10.81 6.80
CA MET A 221 22.79 10.69 6.70
C MET A 221 22.29 9.64 5.66
N VAL A 222 23.12 8.65 5.31
CA VAL A 222 22.72 7.50 4.43
C VAL A 222 22.88 6.17 5.19
N ASN A 223 22.67 6.18 6.50
CA ASN A 223 22.69 4.98 7.34
C ASN A 223 21.52 5.01 8.32
N ARG A 224 20.30 4.82 7.81
CA ARG A 224 19.16 4.33 8.62
C ARG A 224 18.02 3.67 7.83
N TRP A 225 18.25 3.35 6.55
CA TRP A 225 17.32 2.59 5.70
C TRP A 225 18.04 1.48 4.91
N ALA A 226 19.21 1.05 5.36
CA ALA A 226 20.03 0.00 4.73
C ALA A 226 20.38 -1.15 5.72
N SER A 227 19.47 -1.46 6.65
CA SER A 227 19.67 -2.53 7.66
C SER A 227 18.66 -3.66 7.57
N ALA A 228 18.03 -3.88 6.41
CA ALA A 228 17.08 -4.98 6.20
C ALA A 228 17.36 -5.79 4.91
N THR A 229 18.57 -5.71 4.35
CA THR A 229 18.94 -6.44 3.12
C THR A 229 20.27 -7.18 3.27
N GLN A 230 20.48 -7.82 4.43
CA GLN A 230 21.69 -8.65 4.63
C GLN A 230 21.49 -9.84 5.59
N VAL A 231 20.33 -10.51 5.52
CA VAL A 231 20.12 -11.84 6.14
C VAL A 231 19.45 -12.84 5.17
N ALA A 232 19.42 -12.56 3.86
CA ALA A 232 18.81 -13.47 2.87
C ALA A 232 19.85 -14.09 1.91
N GLN A 233 21.05 -14.38 2.41
CA GLN A 233 22.00 -15.30 1.78
C GLN A 233 22.74 -16.07 2.88
N ARG A 234 22.08 -17.10 3.41
CA ARG A 234 22.63 -18.34 3.94
C ARG A 234 21.49 -19.31 4.21
#